data_AF-A0A1U8PAQ6-F1
#
_entry.id   AF-A0A1U8PAQ6-F1
#
_cell.length_a   1.000
_cell.length_b   1.000
_cell.length_c   1.000
_cell.angle_alpha   90.00
_cell.angle_beta   90.00
_cell.angle_gamma   90.00
#
_symmetry.space_group_name_H-M   'P 1'
#
loop_
_entity.id
_entity.type
_entity.pdbx_description
1 polymer ?
#
loop_
_entity_poly.entity_id
_entity_poly.type
_entity_poly.pdbx_seq_one_letter_code
_entity_poly.pdbx_strand_id
1 'polypeptide(L)'
;MDGEDDAPKSLMEEMYANGIEGVDDAPSSSTSTTIRKNRPIISGEQLDIEAYAALYSGRTKIVRLIFLADHCDNSGMQLEALRMAYDELKKGENTQLFREVVQKIDGRLGPNYSMDAKWCAIVDRKADQRKDKLESELNAYRTNLIKESIRMGYNDFGDFYYAHGALGDAFKSYVRTRDYCTTSKHIIQMCLSAILVSIEMGQFAHVTSYVSKAEQTPEALDPPTIAKLRCAAGLAHLEAKKYKLAARKFLEVGPELGNSYSEVIAPQDVATYGGLCALASFDRTELKNKVIDNINFRNFLELVPEVRELINDFYSSHYASCLEYLGNLKSNLMLDIHIHDHVETLYDQIRSKALIQYTHPFVSVDMRMMADAFKTSVAGLEKELESLITDNQIQNLPKH
;
A
#
# COMPACT_ATOMS: atom_id res chain seq x y z
N MET A 1 45.70 32.33 45.12
CA MET A 1 45.38 31.43 46.23
C MET A 1 44.66 30.24 45.62
N ASP A 2 45.43 29.42 44.91
CA ASP A 2 45.64 27.98 45.16
C ASP A 2 44.34 27.20 45.44
N GLY A 3 43.90 26.28 44.56
CA GLY A 3 44.54 25.02 44.15
C GLY A 3 43.56 23.89 44.56
N GLU A 4 43.46 22.70 43.99
CA GLU A 4 44.18 21.90 42.97
C GLU A 4 43.07 21.20 42.11
N ASP A 5 43.22 20.80 40.84
CA ASP A 5 44.02 19.70 40.26
C ASP A 5 43.87 18.35 41.01
N ASP A 6 43.80 17.16 40.39
CA ASP A 6 44.02 16.75 38.98
C ASP A 6 43.18 15.48 38.64
N ALA A 7 43.26 14.98 37.40
CA ALA A 7 42.48 13.86 36.85
C ALA A 7 43.29 12.53 36.74
N PRO A 8 43.06 11.59 35.78
CA PRO A 8 42.61 10.24 36.13
C PRO A 8 43.56 9.09 35.68
N LYS A 9 43.21 7.83 36.00
CA LYS A 9 43.81 6.65 35.32
C LYS A 9 42.93 5.40 35.30
N SER A 10 42.99 4.70 34.16
CA SER A 10 42.43 3.37 33.88
C SER A 10 43.38 2.26 34.37
N LEU A 11 42.87 1.05 34.64
CA LEU A 11 43.59 -0.22 34.46
C LEU A 11 42.63 -1.44 34.44
N MET A 12 43.17 -2.61 34.04
CA MET A 12 42.44 -3.80 33.58
C MET A 12 42.39 -4.95 34.61
N GLU A 13 41.45 -5.87 34.34
CA GLU A 13 41.56 -7.35 34.47
C GLU A 13 41.58 -8.09 35.82
N GLU A 14 41.16 -9.38 35.69
CA GLU A 14 41.28 -10.52 36.62
C GLU A 14 40.52 -10.48 37.97
N MET A 15 39.97 -11.56 38.53
CA MET A 15 39.48 -12.91 38.12
C MET A 15 39.02 -13.60 39.44
N TYR A 16 38.72 -14.93 39.43
CA TYR A 16 38.33 -15.77 40.59
C TYR A 16 36.91 -15.49 41.15
N ALA A 17 36.14 -16.40 41.76
CA ALA A 17 36.03 -17.88 41.83
C ALA A 17 34.71 -18.20 42.61
N ASN A 18 34.09 -19.39 42.67
CA ASN A 18 34.31 -20.73 42.09
C ASN A 18 32.97 -21.52 42.10
N GLY A 19 32.81 -22.62 41.34
CA GLY A 19 31.64 -23.51 41.47
C GLY A 19 31.52 -24.58 40.37
N ILE A 20 31.72 -25.85 40.73
CA ILE A 20 31.74 -27.04 39.83
C ILE A 20 30.53 -27.94 40.13
N GLU A 21 30.29 -28.93 39.26
CA GLU A 21 29.28 -30.03 39.30
C GLU A 21 27.93 -29.67 38.64
N GLY A 22 27.29 -30.53 37.82
CA GLY A 22 27.66 -31.86 37.31
C GLY A 22 26.64 -32.34 36.24
N VAL A 23 27.08 -33.22 35.34
CA VAL A 23 26.44 -33.67 34.07
C VAL A 23 25.08 -34.39 34.25
N ASP A 24 24.11 -34.21 33.33
CA ASP A 24 23.45 -35.29 32.54
C ASP A 24 22.31 -34.80 31.60
N ASP A 25 22.02 -35.61 30.56
CA ASP A 25 21.36 -35.25 29.29
C ASP A 25 19.81 -35.17 29.26
N ALA A 26 19.27 -34.24 28.46
CA ALA A 26 18.24 -34.47 27.41
C ALA A 26 17.78 -33.14 26.73
N PRO A 27 17.42 -33.12 25.42
CA PRO A 27 17.17 -31.88 24.69
C PRO A 27 15.69 -31.41 24.72
N SER A 28 15.46 -30.13 25.06
CA SER A 28 14.16 -29.47 24.84
C SER A 28 14.16 -28.64 23.55
N SER A 29 13.30 -29.03 22.60
CA SER A 29 13.15 -28.36 21.31
C SER A 29 12.44 -27.01 21.44
N SER A 30 13.07 -25.92 20.99
CA SER A 30 12.44 -24.57 20.96
C SER A 30 12.86 -23.71 19.77
N THR A 31 12.74 -24.22 18.55
CA THR A 31 13.04 -23.47 17.31
C THR A 31 11.79 -23.29 16.46
N SER A 32 10.86 -22.41 16.87
CA SER A 32 9.60 -22.19 16.11
C SER A 32 9.08 -20.75 16.07
N THR A 33 9.66 -19.82 16.83
CA THR A 33 9.04 -18.49 17.04
C THR A 33 9.61 -17.37 16.16
N THR A 34 10.83 -17.51 15.62
CA THR A 34 11.56 -16.41 14.96
C THR A 34 11.29 -16.29 13.46
N ILE A 35 10.75 -17.33 12.81
CA ILE A 35 10.62 -17.40 11.33
C ILE A 35 9.39 -16.63 10.81
N ARG A 36 8.40 -16.32 11.65
CA ARG A 36 7.13 -15.71 11.21
C ARG A 36 7.16 -14.22 10.83
N LYS A 37 8.29 -13.51 10.99
CA LYS A 37 8.34 -12.05 10.76
C LYS A 37 8.67 -11.59 9.33
N ASN A 38 9.24 -12.46 8.49
CA ASN A 38 9.79 -12.07 7.17
C ASN A 38 9.27 -12.96 6.01
N ARG A 39 8.01 -13.39 6.03
CA ARG A 39 7.41 -14.00 4.82
C ARG A 39 6.99 -12.89 3.85
N PRO A 40 7.41 -12.92 2.57
CA PRO A 40 6.86 -12.03 1.56
C PRO A 40 5.38 -12.33 1.38
N ILE A 41 4.55 -11.31 1.62
CA ILE A 41 3.07 -11.43 1.61
C ILE A 41 2.54 -11.57 0.17
N ILE A 42 3.26 -11.01 -0.81
CA ILE A 42 3.03 -11.21 -2.23
C ILE A 42 4.13 -12.14 -2.76
N SER A 43 3.96 -13.43 -2.55
CA SER A 43 4.84 -14.48 -3.09
C SER A 43 4.11 -15.29 -4.17
N GLY A 44 4.74 -16.35 -4.69
CA GLY A 44 4.04 -17.37 -5.49
C GLY A 44 3.20 -18.35 -4.67
N GLU A 45 3.23 -18.25 -3.33
CA GLU A 45 2.40 -19.05 -2.43
C GLU A 45 1.03 -18.39 -2.19
N GLN A 46 0.11 -19.14 -1.57
CA GLN A 46 -1.22 -18.67 -1.21
C GLN A 46 -1.13 -17.52 -0.18
N LEU A 47 -1.80 -16.39 -0.47
CA LEU A 47 -1.81 -15.19 0.37
C LEU A 47 -2.20 -15.48 1.83
N ASP A 48 -1.35 -15.03 2.76
CA ASP A 48 -1.61 -15.01 4.21
C ASP A 48 -2.45 -13.76 4.54
N ILE A 49 -3.75 -13.97 4.81
CA ILE A 49 -4.74 -12.89 5.00
C ILE A 49 -4.46 -12.12 6.29
N GLU A 50 -4.07 -12.82 7.35
CA GLU A 50 -3.70 -12.24 8.64
C GLU A 50 -2.47 -11.34 8.53
N ALA A 51 -1.42 -11.78 7.85
CA ALA A 51 -0.22 -10.98 7.60
C ALA A 51 -0.53 -9.77 6.71
N TYR A 52 -1.30 -9.94 5.64
CA TYR A 52 -1.72 -8.85 4.75
C TYR A 52 -2.57 -7.80 5.50
N ALA A 53 -3.61 -8.23 6.21
CA ALA A 53 -4.49 -7.32 6.94
C ALA A 53 -3.79 -6.62 8.13
N ALA A 54 -2.70 -7.19 8.66
CA ALA A 54 -1.88 -6.55 9.70
C ALA A 54 -1.03 -5.37 9.20
N LEU A 55 -0.84 -5.21 7.88
CA LEU A 55 -0.16 -4.05 7.29
C LEU A 55 -0.99 -2.76 7.38
N TYR A 56 -2.31 -2.89 7.46
CA TYR A 56 -3.26 -1.78 7.30
C TYR A 56 -4.01 -1.46 8.59
N SER A 57 -4.50 -0.22 8.68
CA SER A 57 -5.36 0.25 9.76
C SER A 57 -6.57 1.01 9.22
N GLY A 58 -7.49 1.42 10.09
CA GLY A 58 -8.66 2.21 9.70
C GLY A 58 -9.60 1.50 8.71
N ARG A 59 -10.22 2.29 7.81
CA ARG A 59 -11.24 1.80 6.87
C ARG A 59 -10.64 0.94 5.76
N THR A 60 -9.51 1.34 5.15
CA THR A 60 -8.85 0.56 4.08
C THR A 60 -8.61 -0.91 4.46
N LYS A 61 -8.26 -1.22 5.73
CA LYS A 61 -8.14 -2.62 6.20
C LYS A 61 -9.43 -3.42 5.97
N ILE A 62 -10.58 -2.87 6.33
CA ILE A 62 -11.89 -3.52 6.21
C ILE A 62 -12.28 -3.63 4.74
N VAL A 63 -12.06 -2.57 3.95
CA VAL A 63 -12.40 -2.57 2.51
C VAL A 63 -11.53 -3.55 1.74
N ARG A 64 -10.23 -3.66 2.06
CA ARG A 64 -9.31 -4.66 1.50
C ARG A 64 -9.72 -6.09 1.85
N LEU A 65 -10.19 -6.36 3.08
CA LEU A 65 -10.74 -7.66 3.47
C LEU A 65 -12.04 -8.00 2.70
N ILE A 66 -12.90 -7.03 2.46
CA ILE A 66 -14.12 -7.22 1.63
C ILE A 66 -13.74 -7.44 0.16
N PHE A 67 -12.77 -6.68 -0.37
CA PHE A 67 -12.26 -6.85 -1.72
C PHE A 67 -11.67 -8.25 -1.92
N LEU A 68 -10.84 -8.72 -0.98
CA LEU A 68 -10.34 -10.08 -0.93
C LEU A 68 -11.47 -11.12 -1.00
N ALA A 69 -12.49 -10.98 -0.14
CA ALA A 69 -13.63 -11.87 -0.10
C ALA A 69 -14.43 -11.90 -1.41
N ASP A 70 -14.49 -10.79 -2.14
CA ASP A 70 -15.23 -10.66 -3.39
C ASP A 70 -14.46 -11.16 -4.62
N HIS A 71 -13.12 -11.23 -4.56
CA HIS A 71 -12.26 -11.59 -5.72
C HIS A 71 -11.47 -12.90 -5.56
N CYS A 72 -11.54 -13.59 -4.41
CA CYS A 72 -10.87 -14.89 -4.23
C CYS A 72 -11.80 -16.09 -4.53
N ASP A 73 -11.31 -17.03 -5.33
CA ASP A 73 -12.02 -18.29 -5.64
C ASP A 73 -12.03 -19.29 -4.46
N ASN A 74 -11.13 -19.12 -3.49
CA ASN A 74 -11.02 -20.02 -2.35
C ASN A 74 -12.04 -19.67 -1.26
N SER A 75 -13.10 -20.47 -1.16
CA SER A 75 -14.17 -20.31 -0.16
C SER A 75 -13.67 -20.22 1.30
N GLY A 76 -12.57 -20.90 1.64
CA GLY A 76 -11.95 -20.78 2.97
C GLY A 76 -11.35 -19.40 3.21
N MET A 77 -10.61 -18.86 2.22
CA MET A 77 -10.07 -17.50 2.27
C MET A 77 -11.18 -16.45 2.29
N GLN A 78 -12.24 -16.62 1.49
CA GLN A 78 -13.39 -15.71 1.50
C GLN A 78 -14.02 -15.64 2.89
N LEU A 79 -14.28 -16.79 3.52
CA LEU A 79 -14.89 -16.84 4.83
C LEU A 79 -13.98 -16.26 5.92
N GLU A 80 -12.67 -16.50 5.87
CA GLU A 80 -11.72 -15.93 6.83
C GLU A 80 -11.61 -14.40 6.68
N ALA A 81 -11.54 -13.88 5.44
CA ALA A 81 -11.51 -12.44 5.20
C ALA A 81 -12.80 -11.75 5.71
N LEU A 82 -13.97 -12.35 5.50
CA LEU A 82 -15.24 -11.87 6.04
C LEU A 82 -15.31 -11.97 7.58
N ARG A 83 -14.76 -13.03 8.17
CA ARG A 83 -14.64 -13.23 9.62
C ARG A 83 -13.84 -12.09 10.25
N MET A 84 -12.67 -11.78 9.68
CA MET A 84 -11.82 -10.67 10.10
C MET A 84 -12.48 -9.31 9.89
N ALA A 85 -13.20 -9.10 8.77
CA ALA A 85 -13.91 -7.86 8.51
C ALA A 85 -15.02 -7.61 9.56
N TYR A 86 -15.78 -8.66 9.93
CA TYR A 86 -16.77 -8.62 11.01
C TYR A 86 -16.12 -8.24 12.35
N ASP A 87 -15.02 -8.90 12.71
CA ASP A 87 -14.31 -8.67 13.98
C ASP A 87 -13.75 -7.24 14.08
N GLU A 88 -13.25 -6.66 12.98
CA GLU A 88 -12.80 -5.26 12.95
C GLU A 88 -13.99 -4.28 13.00
N LEU A 89 -15.07 -4.54 12.25
CA LEU A 89 -16.27 -3.68 12.26
C LEU A 89 -16.91 -3.61 13.65
N LYS A 90 -16.86 -4.71 14.42
CA LYS A 90 -17.34 -4.75 15.81
C LYS A 90 -16.57 -3.84 16.78
N LYS A 91 -15.38 -3.37 16.42
CA LYS A 91 -14.58 -2.40 17.20
C LYS A 91 -14.90 -0.94 16.84
N GLY A 92 -15.58 -0.71 15.72
CA GLY A 92 -15.91 0.61 15.19
C GLY A 92 -17.38 1.03 15.36
N GLU A 93 -17.77 2.09 14.65
CA GLU A 93 -19.11 2.69 14.71
C GLU A 93 -19.90 2.57 13.37
N ASN A 94 -19.32 1.94 12.34
CA ASN A 94 -19.94 1.80 11.02
C ASN A 94 -20.94 0.62 10.96
N THR A 95 -22.17 0.87 11.41
CA THR A 95 -23.24 -0.14 11.42
C THR A 95 -23.75 -0.51 10.02
N GLN A 96 -23.57 0.36 9.02
CA GLN A 96 -23.98 0.08 7.64
C GLN A 96 -23.08 -1.00 7.00
N LEU A 97 -21.76 -0.81 7.04
CA LEU A 97 -20.80 -1.78 6.51
C LEU A 97 -20.81 -3.10 7.30
N PHE A 98 -21.14 -3.05 8.60
CA PHE A 98 -21.42 -4.25 9.40
C PHE A 98 -22.60 -5.07 8.85
N ARG A 99 -23.73 -4.43 8.50
CA ARG A 99 -24.89 -5.11 7.88
C ARG A 99 -24.50 -5.77 6.55
N GLU A 100 -23.72 -5.07 5.72
CA GLU A 100 -23.24 -5.57 4.42
C GLU A 100 -22.31 -6.78 4.58
N VAL A 101 -21.36 -6.75 5.53
CA VAL A 101 -20.48 -7.90 5.81
C VAL A 101 -21.26 -9.09 6.36
N VAL A 102 -22.22 -8.88 7.26
CA VAL A 102 -23.09 -9.96 7.75
C VAL A 102 -23.92 -10.57 6.63
N GLN A 103 -24.43 -9.76 5.69
CA GLN A 103 -25.12 -10.25 4.50
C GLN A 103 -24.19 -11.07 3.61
N LYS A 104 -22.95 -10.64 3.39
CA LYS A 104 -21.93 -11.40 2.64
C LYS A 104 -21.55 -12.73 3.33
N ILE A 105 -21.54 -12.78 4.66
CA ILE A 105 -21.29 -14.02 5.42
C ILE A 105 -22.39 -15.06 5.16
N ASP A 106 -23.65 -14.63 5.03
CA ASP A 106 -24.82 -15.47 4.73
C ASP A 106 -24.95 -16.69 5.67
N GLY A 107 -24.68 -16.47 6.96
CA GLY A 107 -24.73 -17.51 8.00
C GLY A 107 -23.64 -18.59 7.93
N ARG A 108 -22.75 -18.57 6.92
CA ARG A 108 -21.73 -19.62 6.66
C ARG A 108 -20.68 -19.77 7.76
N LEU A 109 -20.49 -18.73 8.58
CA LEU A 109 -19.62 -18.73 9.77
C LEU A 109 -20.36 -19.13 11.08
N GLY A 110 -21.65 -19.50 11.00
CA GLY A 110 -22.45 -19.87 12.15
C GLY A 110 -22.98 -18.67 12.99
N PRO A 111 -23.65 -18.94 14.12
CA PRO A 111 -24.45 -17.94 14.83
C PRO A 111 -23.63 -16.81 15.48
N ASN A 112 -22.36 -17.03 15.80
CA ASN A 112 -21.48 -16.02 16.40
C ASN A 112 -21.18 -14.84 15.46
N TYR A 113 -21.33 -15.05 14.15
CA TYR A 113 -21.07 -14.06 13.09
C TYR A 113 -22.39 -13.59 12.41
N SER A 114 -23.51 -13.70 13.14
CA SER A 114 -24.84 -13.29 12.68
C SER A 114 -25.16 -11.82 12.98
N MET A 115 -26.32 -11.33 12.52
CA MET A 115 -26.73 -9.94 12.67
C MET A 115 -27.03 -9.59 14.14
N ASP A 116 -26.12 -8.85 14.76
CA ASP A 116 -26.32 -8.28 16.10
C ASP A 116 -27.10 -6.97 16.06
N ALA A 117 -28.42 -7.08 15.90
CA ALA A 117 -29.34 -5.96 15.88
C ALA A 117 -29.32 -5.12 17.18
N LYS A 118 -28.95 -5.71 18.33
CA LYS A 118 -28.87 -4.99 19.60
C LYS A 118 -27.67 -4.05 19.62
N TRP A 119 -26.50 -4.52 19.19
CA TRP A 119 -25.31 -3.68 19.04
C TRP A 119 -25.55 -2.56 18.03
N CYS A 120 -26.14 -2.84 16.86
CA CYS A 120 -26.45 -1.80 15.88
C CYS A 120 -27.34 -0.71 16.49
N ALA A 121 -28.45 -1.07 17.14
CA ALA A 121 -29.35 -0.10 17.77
C ALA A 121 -28.69 0.71 18.90
N ILE A 122 -27.71 0.15 19.61
CA ILE A 122 -26.94 0.87 20.64
C ILE A 122 -25.95 1.85 20.00
N VAL A 123 -25.26 1.45 18.93
CA VAL A 123 -24.31 2.31 18.20
C VAL A 123 -25.06 3.44 17.50
N ASP A 124 -26.10 3.13 16.73
CA ASP A 124 -26.93 4.12 16.01
C ASP A 124 -27.51 5.16 16.98
N ARG A 125 -28.07 4.74 18.12
CA ARG A 125 -28.58 5.66 19.16
C ARG A 125 -27.48 6.54 19.79
N LYS A 126 -26.28 6.01 19.97
CA LYS A 126 -25.13 6.80 20.46
C LYS A 126 -24.66 7.81 19.40
N ALA A 127 -24.72 7.43 18.13
CA ALA A 127 -24.38 8.30 17.01
C ALA A 127 -25.29 9.53 16.98
N ASP A 128 -26.61 9.33 17.08
CA ASP A 128 -27.60 10.43 17.16
C ASP A 128 -27.29 11.39 18.31
N GLN A 129 -27.11 10.86 19.53
CA GLN A 129 -26.81 11.67 20.72
C GLN A 129 -25.47 12.43 20.61
N ARG A 130 -24.46 11.81 19.99
CA ARG A 130 -23.16 12.44 19.74
C ARG A 130 -23.28 13.53 18.69
N LYS A 131 -24.08 13.32 17.64
CA LYS A 131 -24.35 14.31 16.60
C LYS A 131 -25.04 15.55 17.17
N ASP A 132 -26.13 15.39 17.92
CA ASP A 132 -26.84 16.50 18.57
C ASP A 132 -25.90 17.34 19.46
N LYS A 133 -25.01 16.66 20.20
CA LYS A 133 -23.98 17.31 21.03
C LYS A 133 -23.00 18.11 20.17
N LEU A 134 -22.43 17.52 19.12
CA LEU A 134 -21.49 18.20 18.21
C LEU A 134 -22.16 19.41 17.51
N GLU A 135 -23.45 19.30 17.15
CA GLU A 135 -24.22 20.42 16.56
C GLU A 135 -24.36 21.58 17.55
N SER A 136 -24.68 21.27 18.82
CA SER A 136 -24.76 22.26 19.90
C SER A 136 -23.41 22.94 20.17
N GLU A 137 -22.33 22.17 20.27
CA GLU A 137 -20.96 22.68 20.51
C GLU A 137 -20.49 23.56 19.36
N LEU A 138 -20.63 23.12 18.11
CA LEU A 138 -20.27 23.90 16.93
C LEU A 138 -21.09 25.19 16.82
N ASN A 139 -22.38 25.17 17.15
CA ASN A 139 -23.20 26.37 17.18
C ASN A 139 -22.74 27.36 18.26
N ALA A 140 -22.36 26.89 19.45
CA ALA A 140 -21.77 27.74 20.49
C ALA A 140 -20.44 28.37 20.03
N TYR A 141 -19.55 27.59 19.40
CA TYR A 141 -18.28 28.10 18.87
C TYR A 141 -18.49 29.14 17.75
N ARG A 142 -19.50 28.95 16.90
CA ARG A 142 -19.88 29.91 15.86
C ARG A 142 -20.46 31.20 16.42
N THR A 143 -21.30 31.13 17.45
CA THR A 143 -21.81 32.32 18.16
C THR A 143 -20.69 33.10 18.83
N ASN A 144 -19.71 32.40 19.42
CA ASN A 144 -18.55 33.01 20.08
C ASN A 144 -17.44 33.45 19.09
N LEU A 145 -17.58 33.17 17.79
CA LEU A 145 -16.65 33.54 16.71
C LEU A 145 -15.20 33.06 16.89
N ILE A 146 -14.96 32.02 17.70
CA ILE A 146 -13.62 31.48 17.98
C ILE A 146 -13.19 30.58 16.82
N LYS A 147 -12.41 31.10 15.87
CA LYS A 147 -12.00 30.39 14.64
C LYS A 147 -11.47 28.98 14.90
N GLU A 148 -10.57 28.82 15.87
CA GLU A 148 -9.96 27.51 16.15
C GLU A 148 -10.96 26.49 16.70
N SER A 149 -11.86 26.90 17.60
CA SER A 149 -12.94 26.02 18.09
C SER A 149 -13.92 25.64 16.98
N ILE A 150 -14.23 26.57 16.05
CA ILE A 150 -15.05 26.27 14.87
C ILE A 150 -14.31 25.29 13.93
N ARG A 151 -13.01 25.48 13.71
CA ARG A 151 -12.17 24.59 12.91
C ARG A 151 -12.15 23.17 13.49
N MET A 152 -11.91 23.04 14.80
CA MET A 152 -11.93 21.75 15.50
C MET A 152 -13.31 21.11 15.45
N GLY A 153 -14.40 21.86 15.72
CA GLY A 153 -15.75 21.30 15.62
C GLY A 153 -16.10 20.76 14.23
N TYR A 154 -15.67 21.41 13.14
CA TYR A 154 -15.82 20.86 11.79
C TYR A 154 -14.91 19.64 11.52
N ASN A 155 -13.73 19.55 12.15
CA ASN A 155 -12.89 18.35 12.11
C ASN A 155 -13.56 17.18 12.84
N ASP A 156 -14.10 17.42 14.04
CA ASP A 156 -14.79 16.42 14.85
C ASP A 156 -16.05 15.89 14.15
N PHE A 157 -16.75 16.73 13.38
CA PHE A 157 -17.80 16.30 12.45
C PHE A 157 -17.26 15.43 11.30
N GLY A 158 -16.10 15.80 10.74
CA GLY A 158 -15.41 15.00 9.73
C GLY A 158 -15.11 13.59 10.24
N ASP A 159 -14.48 13.52 11.42
CA ASP A 159 -14.11 12.27 12.10
C ASP A 159 -15.36 11.44 12.46
N PHE A 160 -16.43 12.08 12.96
CA PHE A 160 -17.71 11.45 13.23
C PHE A 160 -18.32 10.83 11.98
N TYR A 161 -18.50 11.59 10.89
CA TYR A 161 -19.09 11.08 9.66
C TYR A 161 -18.22 10.00 9.01
N TYR A 162 -16.89 10.12 9.11
CA TYR A 162 -15.95 9.10 8.61
C TYR A 162 -16.10 7.78 9.37
N ALA A 163 -16.14 7.82 10.70
CA ALA A 163 -16.30 6.63 11.54
C ALA A 163 -17.64 5.88 11.29
N HIS A 164 -18.69 6.60 10.90
CA HIS A 164 -20.01 6.04 10.58
C HIS A 164 -20.19 5.73 9.07
N GLY A 165 -19.15 5.89 8.25
CA GLY A 165 -19.18 5.57 6.82
C GLY A 165 -19.83 6.62 5.91
N ALA A 166 -20.25 7.76 6.45
CA ALA A 166 -20.86 8.88 5.71
C ALA A 166 -19.80 9.74 5.00
N LEU A 167 -18.99 9.13 4.13
CA LEU A 167 -17.80 9.73 3.51
C LEU A 167 -18.07 11.09 2.83
N GLY A 168 -19.20 11.23 2.14
CA GLY A 168 -19.56 12.48 1.47
C GLY A 168 -19.75 13.66 2.43
N ASP A 169 -20.26 13.41 3.64
CA ASP A 169 -20.44 14.45 4.67
C ASP A 169 -19.17 14.64 5.52
N ALA A 170 -18.36 13.60 5.67
CA ALA A 170 -17.01 13.72 6.22
C ALA A 170 -16.15 14.67 5.37
N PHE A 171 -16.12 14.45 4.05
CA PHE A 171 -15.40 15.31 3.10
C PHE A 171 -15.87 16.76 3.17
N LYS A 172 -17.19 17.01 3.14
CA LYS A 172 -17.75 18.38 3.29
C LYS A 172 -17.29 19.03 4.59
N SER A 173 -17.31 18.29 5.70
CA SER A 173 -16.94 18.79 7.03
C SER A 173 -15.45 19.13 7.12
N TYR A 174 -14.56 18.24 6.67
CA TYR A 174 -13.13 18.53 6.60
C TYR A 174 -12.83 19.74 5.70
N VAL A 175 -13.40 19.81 4.50
CA VAL A 175 -13.16 20.94 3.57
C VAL A 175 -13.73 22.25 4.11
N ARG A 176 -14.77 22.21 4.95
CA ARG A 176 -15.33 23.39 5.63
C ARG A 176 -14.36 24.01 6.65
N THR A 177 -13.39 23.26 7.17
CA THR A 177 -12.35 23.80 8.07
C THR A 177 -11.49 24.88 7.39
N ARG A 178 -11.38 24.87 6.04
CA ARG A 178 -10.62 25.82 5.21
C ARG A 178 -10.82 27.28 5.61
N ASP A 179 -12.07 27.68 5.83
CA ASP A 179 -12.44 29.09 6.08
C ASP A 179 -11.99 29.57 7.48
N TYR A 180 -11.52 28.64 8.32
CA TYR A 180 -11.07 28.83 9.70
C TYR A 180 -9.58 28.46 9.89
N CYS A 181 -8.88 28.00 8.85
CA CYS A 181 -7.44 27.76 8.89
C CYS A 181 -6.67 29.09 9.09
N THR A 182 -5.74 29.09 10.05
CA THR A 182 -4.90 30.26 10.40
C THR A 182 -3.40 30.00 10.22
N THR A 183 -3.01 28.74 10.02
CA THR A 183 -1.61 28.30 9.82
C THR A 183 -1.52 27.35 8.63
N SER A 184 -0.32 27.22 8.07
CA SER A 184 0.02 26.20 7.06
C SER A 184 -0.36 24.79 7.52
N LYS A 185 -0.08 24.47 8.79
CA LYS A 185 -0.37 23.16 9.40
C LYS A 185 -1.87 22.84 9.37
N HIS A 186 -2.74 23.83 9.58
CA HIS A 186 -4.19 23.62 9.48
C HIS A 186 -4.62 23.32 8.03
N ILE A 187 -4.00 23.98 7.03
CA ILE A 187 -4.25 23.72 5.61
C ILE A 187 -3.76 22.31 5.23
N ILE A 188 -2.57 21.93 5.66
CA ILE A 188 -1.97 20.60 5.40
C ILE A 188 -2.83 19.49 6.02
N GLN A 189 -3.22 19.62 7.30
CA GLN A 189 -4.10 18.66 7.98
C GLN A 189 -5.43 18.49 7.22
N MET A 190 -6.09 19.60 6.87
CA MET A 190 -7.32 19.58 6.06
C MET A 190 -7.10 18.87 4.71
N CYS A 191 -5.99 19.13 4.02
CA CYS A 191 -5.68 18.46 2.75
C CYS A 191 -5.47 16.94 2.95
N LEU A 192 -4.78 16.51 4.01
CA LEU A 192 -4.58 15.08 4.30
C LEU A 192 -5.91 14.37 4.61
N SER A 193 -6.80 14.97 5.42
CA SER A 193 -8.14 14.40 5.67
C SER A 193 -8.99 14.37 4.39
N ALA A 194 -8.93 15.42 3.56
CA ALA A 194 -9.63 15.46 2.27
C ALA A 194 -9.09 14.41 1.28
N ILE A 195 -7.78 14.15 1.28
CA ILE A 195 -7.13 13.09 0.50
C ILE A 195 -7.62 11.72 0.96
N LEU A 196 -7.55 11.41 2.26
CA LEU A 196 -7.99 10.14 2.83
C LEU A 196 -9.42 9.80 2.42
N VAL A 197 -10.36 10.71 2.65
CA VAL A 197 -11.76 10.50 2.29
C VAL A 197 -11.95 10.42 0.77
N SER A 198 -11.16 11.15 -0.02
CA SER A 198 -11.25 11.08 -1.49
C SER A 198 -10.77 9.73 -2.04
N ILE A 199 -9.72 9.12 -1.46
CA ILE A 199 -9.25 7.77 -1.81
C ILE A 199 -10.34 6.75 -1.47
N GLU A 200 -10.90 6.81 -0.27
CA GLU A 200 -11.97 5.93 0.22
C GLU A 200 -13.31 6.07 -0.57
N MET A 201 -13.46 7.15 -1.36
CA MET A 201 -14.56 7.41 -2.29
C MET A 201 -14.21 7.17 -3.78
N GLY A 202 -12.98 6.73 -4.10
CA GLY A 202 -12.48 6.56 -5.48
C GLY A 202 -12.32 7.86 -6.29
N GLN A 203 -12.28 9.02 -5.63
CA GLN A 203 -12.27 10.35 -6.27
C GLN A 203 -10.85 10.89 -6.47
N PHE A 204 -10.03 10.19 -7.27
CA PHE A 204 -8.61 10.52 -7.45
C PHE A 204 -8.32 11.89 -8.12
N ALA A 205 -9.31 12.48 -8.79
CA ALA A 205 -9.25 13.88 -9.23
C ALA A 205 -9.20 14.87 -8.04
N HIS A 206 -9.94 14.60 -6.96
CA HIS A 206 -9.82 15.38 -5.72
C HIS A 206 -8.47 15.14 -5.05
N VAL A 207 -7.99 13.88 -4.99
CA VAL A 207 -6.67 13.54 -4.43
C VAL A 207 -5.57 14.37 -5.08
N THR A 208 -5.51 14.38 -6.42
CA THR A 208 -4.54 15.19 -7.20
C THR A 208 -4.62 16.68 -6.84
N SER A 209 -5.84 17.20 -6.67
CA SER A 209 -6.10 18.61 -6.35
C SER A 209 -5.64 18.98 -4.93
N TYR A 210 -5.93 18.14 -3.93
CA TYR A 210 -5.53 18.39 -2.54
C TYR A 210 -4.05 18.12 -2.28
N VAL A 211 -3.43 17.16 -2.98
CA VAL A 211 -1.97 17.01 -3.00
C VAL A 211 -1.31 18.29 -3.51
N SER A 212 -1.72 18.76 -4.69
CA SER A 212 -1.19 19.98 -5.29
C SER A 212 -1.35 21.20 -4.38
N LYS A 213 -2.49 21.30 -3.68
CA LYS A 213 -2.76 22.35 -2.70
C LYS A 213 -1.86 22.26 -1.45
N ALA A 214 -1.59 21.05 -0.95
CA ALA A 214 -0.70 20.84 0.19
C ALA A 214 0.76 21.20 -0.18
N GLU A 215 1.24 20.73 -1.34
CA GLU A 215 2.60 21.00 -1.85
C GLU A 215 2.85 22.49 -2.16
N GLN A 216 1.80 23.29 -2.42
CA GLN A 216 1.87 24.74 -2.64
C GLN A 216 1.81 25.58 -1.35
N THR A 217 1.80 24.95 -0.17
CA THR A 217 1.75 25.68 1.11
C THR A 217 3.11 26.36 1.38
N PRO A 218 3.17 27.62 1.87
CA PRO A 218 4.45 28.36 1.98
C PRO A 218 5.45 27.84 3.03
N GLU A 219 5.00 27.03 4.00
CA GLU A 219 5.86 26.45 5.04
C GLU A 219 6.43 25.11 4.56
N ALA A 220 7.71 24.84 4.88
CA ALA A 220 8.35 23.59 4.54
C ALA A 220 7.60 22.41 5.17
N LEU A 221 7.24 21.42 4.35
CA LEU A 221 6.59 20.20 4.80
C LEU A 221 7.60 19.31 5.54
N ASP A 222 7.14 18.63 6.59
CA ASP A 222 7.92 17.59 7.27
C ASP A 222 8.08 16.34 6.36
N PRO A 223 9.17 15.56 6.50
CA PRO A 223 9.42 14.40 5.64
C PRO A 223 8.29 13.35 5.65
N PRO A 224 7.66 12.98 6.80
CA PRO A 224 6.48 12.11 6.79
C PRO A 224 5.32 12.66 5.96
N THR A 225 4.97 13.95 6.08
CA THR A 225 3.94 14.58 5.23
C THR A 225 4.32 14.51 3.75
N ILE A 226 5.59 14.77 3.39
CA ILE A 226 6.06 14.65 2.01
C ILE A 226 5.85 13.21 1.51
N ALA A 227 6.25 12.20 2.29
CA ALA A 227 6.08 10.79 1.93
C ALA A 227 4.60 10.41 1.72
N LYS A 228 3.70 10.86 2.60
CA LYS A 228 2.23 10.68 2.45
C LYS A 228 1.70 11.30 1.15
N LEU A 229 2.08 12.54 0.85
CA LEU A 229 1.66 13.23 -0.37
C LEU A 229 2.21 12.56 -1.64
N ARG A 230 3.45 12.05 -1.63
CA ARG A 230 4.02 11.28 -2.74
C ARG A 230 3.27 9.96 -2.96
N CYS A 231 2.91 9.25 -1.90
CA CYS A 231 2.08 8.05 -2.00
C CYS A 231 0.69 8.34 -2.60
N ALA A 232 0.00 9.37 -2.09
CA ALA A 232 -1.31 9.78 -2.60
C ALA A 232 -1.27 10.24 -4.06
N ALA A 233 -0.21 10.94 -4.48
CA ALA A 233 0.04 11.28 -5.88
C ALA A 233 0.30 10.05 -6.75
N GLY A 234 1.07 9.08 -6.22
CA GLY A 234 1.34 7.80 -6.89
C GLY A 234 0.06 7.03 -7.17
N LEU A 235 -0.80 6.84 -6.17
CA LEU A 235 -2.12 6.23 -6.31
C LEU A 235 -2.99 6.97 -7.32
N ALA A 236 -3.11 8.30 -7.21
CA ALA A 236 -3.90 9.08 -8.16
C ALA A 236 -3.39 9.03 -9.61
N HIS A 237 -2.10 8.77 -9.82
CA HIS A 237 -1.53 8.54 -11.15
C HIS A 237 -1.70 7.09 -11.63
N LEU A 238 -1.66 6.11 -10.73
CA LEU A 238 -1.90 4.70 -11.01
C LEU A 238 -3.33 4.51 -11.55
N GLU A 239 -4.31 5.00 -10.79
CA GLU A 239 -5.75 4.99 -11.11
C GLU A 239 -6.06 5.73 -12.41
N ALA A 240 -5.36 6.84 -12.68
CA ALA A 240 -5.43 7.56 -13.95
C ALA A 240 -4.71 6.84 -15.13
N LYS A 241 -4.22 5.61 -14.92
CA LYS A 241 -3.42 4.79 -15.86
C LYS A 241 -2.15 5.46 -16.38
N LYS A 242 -1.60 6.42 -15.60
CA LYS A 242 -0.38 7.19 -15.89
C LYS A 242 0.83 6.55 -15.22
N TYR A 243 1.09 5.27 -15.53
CA TYR A 243 2.09 4.44 -14.85
C TYR A 243 3.49 5.10 -14.76
N LYS A 244 3.93 5.85 -15.79
CA LYS A 244 5.21 6.57 -15.77
C LYS A 244 5.29 7.68 -14.73
N LEU A 245 4.17 8.33 -14.41
CA LEU A 245 4.09 9.33 -13.34
C LEU A 245 3.89 8.68 -11.97
N ALA A 246 3.09 7.60 -11.91
CA ALA A 246 2.90 6.80 -10.70
C ALA A 246 4.23 6.25 -10.17
N ALA A 247 5.00 5.59 -11.05
CA ALA A 247 6.34 5.12 -10.78
C ALA A 247 7.24 6.22 -10.19
N ARG A 248 7.33 7.37 -10.85
CA ARG A 248 8.15 8.51 -10.36
C ARG A 248 7.72 8.94 -8.96
N LYS A 249 6.42 8.97 -8.65
CA LYS A 249 5.93 9.35 -7.32
C LYS A 249 6.20 8.30 -6.24
N PHE A 250 6.05 7.01 -6.53
CA PHE A 250 6.41 5.95 -5.58
C PHE A 250 7.93 5.86 -5.34
N LEU A 251 8.76 6.07 -6.37
CA LEU A 251 10.22 6.10 -6.26
C LEU A 251 10.78 7.34 -5.52
N GLU A 252 9.95 8.39 -5.38
CA GLU A 252 10.23 9.63 -4.62
C GLU A 252 9.84 9.51 -3.13
N VAL A 253 9.26 8.38 -2.68
CA VAL A 253 8.85 8.18 -1.28
C VAL A 253 10.07 7.93 -0.39
N GLY A 254 10.18 8.68 0.71
CA GLY A 254 11.24 8.52 1.71
C GLY A 254 10.94 7.42 2.74
N PRO A 255 11.97 6.84 3.38
CA PRO A 255 11.80 5.79 4.40
C PRO A 255 11.01 6.27 5.63
N GLU A 256 10.87 7.58 5.84
CA GLU A 256 10.09 8.21 6.91
C GLU A 256 8.58 7.90 6.82
N LEU A 257 8.10 7.31 5.71
CA LEU A 257 6.76 6.76 5.62
C LEU A 257 6.51 5.73 6.74
N GLY A 258 7.42 4.76 6.91
CA GLY A 258 7.22 3.61 7.80
C GLY A 258 5.79 3.05 7.72
N ASN A 259 5.18 2.80 8.89
CA ASN A 259 3.76 2.43 8.98
C ASN A 259 2.84 3.65 9.26
N SER A 260 3.36 4.87 9.12
CA SER A 260 2.64 6.10 9.49
C SER A 260 1.46 6.43 8.59
N TYR A 261 1.33 5.75 7.45
CA TYR A 261 0.23 5.91 6.48
C TYR A 261 -0.56 4.61 6.23
N SER A 262 -0.52 3.67 7.17
CA SER A 262 -1.24 2.37 7.09
C SER A 262 -2.76 2.50 6.95
N GLU A 263 -3.32 3.70 7.19
CA GLU A 263 -4.71 4.06 6.88
C GLU A 263 -4.99 4.24 5.37
N VAL A 264 -3.96 4.18 4.51
CA VAL A 264 -4.07 4.26 3.04
C VAL A 264 -3.22 3.20 2.34
N ILE A 265 -1.94 3.07 2.67
CA ILE A 265 -0.95 2.32 1.88
C ILE A 265 0.17 1.73 2.76
N ALA A 266 0.63 0.53 2.41
CA ALA A 266 1.78 -0.10 3.06
C ALA A 266 3.11 0.17 2.32
N PRO A 267 4.28 0.09 2.97
CA PRO A 267 5.58 0.12 2.29
C PRO A 267 5.73 -0.96 1.20
N GLN A 268 5.13 -2.14 1.39
CA GLN A 268 5.10 -3.23 0.42
C GLN A 268 4.35 -2.83 -0.86
N ASP A 269 3.26 -2.07 -0.73
CA ASP A 269 2.50 -1.52 -1.86
C ASP A 269 3.36 -0.52 -2.64
N VAL A 270 4.08 0.37 -1.94
CA VAL A 270 4.99 1.35 -2.56
C VAL A 270 6.09 0.64 -3.37
N ALA A 271 6.67 -0.44 -2.83
CA ALA A 271 7.64 -1.28 -3.52
C ALA A 271 7.04 -1.91 -4.79
N THR A 272 5.86 -2.52 -4.66
CA THR A 272 5.18 -3.29 -5.70
C THR A 272 4.65 -2.39 -6.82
N TYR A 273 3.88 -1.37 -6.47
CA TYR A 273 3.29 -0.43 -7.43
C TYR A 273 4.38 0.40 -8.11
N GLY A 274 5.37 0.89 -7.36
CA GLY A 274 6.52 1.61 -7.88
C GLY A 274 7.36 0.75 -8.84
N GLY A 275 7.68 -0.48 -8.44
CA GLY A 275 8.45 -1.43 -9.22
C GLY A 275 7.78 -1.82 -10.54
N LEU A 276 6.52 -2.29 -10.48
CA LEU A 276 5.78 -2.71 -11.67
C LEU A 276 5.49 -1.55 -12.62
N CYS A 277 5.10 -0.37 -12.10
CA CYS A 277 4.90 0.81 -12.94
C CYS A 277 6.21 1.29 -13.59
N ALA A 278 7.34 1.25 -12.88
CA ALA A 278 8.63 1.60 -13.45
C ALA A 278 9.03 0.61 -14.55
N LEU A 279 8.89 -0.69 -14.29
CA LEU A 279 9.24 -1.73 -15.26
C LEU A 279 8.39 -1.65 -16.53
N ALA A 280 7.09 -1.39 -16.40
CA ALA A 280 6.19 -1.17 -17.53
C ALA A 280 6.54 0.09 -18.34
N SER A 281 7.05 1.17 -17.72
CA SER A 281 7.04 2.50 -18.37
C SER A 281 8.39 3.22 -18.54
N PHE A 282 9.45 2.81 -17.84
CA PHE A 282 10.78 3.42 -17.93
C PHE A 282 11.62 2.78 -19.04
N ASP A 283 12.49 3.56 -19.67
CA ASP A 283 13.57 3.00 -20.49
C ASP A 283 14.67 2.40 -19.61
N ARG A 284 15.63 1.71 -20.24
CA ARG A 284 16.73 1.01 -19.55
C ARG A 284 17.60 1.95 -18.70
N THR A 285 17.77 3.20 -19.11
CA THR A 285 18.56 4.21 -18.39
C THR A 285 17.78 4.78 -17.20
N GLU A 286 16.50 5.09 -17.38
CA GLU A 286 15.61 5.47 -16.27
C GLU A 286 15.48 4.35 -15.23
N LEU A 287 15.35 3.09 -15.65
CA LEU A 287 15.24 1.94 -14.75
C LEU A 287 16.51 1.76 -13.91
N LYS A 288 17.70 1.83 -14.51
CA LYS A 288 18.96 1.81 -13.77
C LYS A 288 19.04 2.96 -12.75
N ASN A 289 18.91 4.19 -13.23
CA ASN A 289 19.21 5.37 -12.42
C ASN A 289 18.18 5.64 -11.32
N LYS A 290 16.91 5.26 -11.52
CA LYS A 290 15.80 5.60 -10.60
C LYS A 290 15.31 4.44 -9.75
N VAL A 291 15.68 3.20 -10.06
CA VAL A 291 15.24 2.00 -9.34
C VAL A 291 16.42 1.21 -8.81
N ILE A 292 17.32 0.76 -9.67
CA ILE A 292 18.44 -0.13 -9.29
C ILE A 292 19.49 0.62 -8.45
N ASP A 293 19.89 1.80 -8.90
CA ASP A 293 20.88 2.64 -8.21
C ASP A 293 20.24 3.53 -7.12
N ASN A 294 18.92 3.48 -6.93
CA ASN A 294 18.18 4.29 -5.97
C ASN A 294 18.17 3.63 -4.58
N ILE A 295 19.13 4.04 -3.74
CA ILE A 295 19.31 3.55 -2.37
C ILE A 295 18.03 3.67 -1.52
N ASN A 296 17.26 4.75 -1.69
CA ASN A 296 16.05 4.96 -0.91
C ASN A 296 14.97 3.94 -1.29
N PHE A 297 14.73 3.75 -2.59
CA PHE A 297 13.74 2.79 -3.07
C PHE A 297 14.17 1.33 -2.85
N ARG A 298 15.47 1.05 -2.84
CA ARG A 298 15.98 -0.27 -2.47
C ARG A 298 15.46 -0.73 -1.10
N ASN A 299 15.37 0.16 -0.11
CA ASN A 299 14.83 -0.18 1.22
C ASN A 299 13.38 -0.71 1.16
N PHE A 300 12.57 -0.23 0.21
CA PHE A 300 11.23 -0.74 -0.04
C PHE A 300 11.27 -2.09 -0.77
N LEU A 301 12.15 -2.26 -1.77
CA LEU A 301 12.32 -3.52 -2.49
C LEU A 301 12.85 -4.68 -1.62
N GLU A 302 13.62 -4.41 -0.56
CA GLU A 302 14.01 -5.45 0.41
C GLU A 302 12.79 -6.02 1.20
N LEU A 303 11.63 -5.34 1.20
CA LEU A 303 10.38 -5.83 1.80
C LEU A 303 9.58 -6.76 0.88
N VAL A 304 9.86 -6.76 -0.43
CA VAL A 304 9.20 -7.59 -1.45
C VAL A 304 10.26 -8.15 -2.41
N PRO A 305 11.06 -9.14 -1.98
CA PRO A 305 12.21 -9.63 -2.75
C PRO A 305 11.86 -10.15 -4.15
N GLU A 306 10.67 -10.71 -4.35
CA GLU A 306 10.19 -11.17 -5.66
C GLU A 306 10.14 -10.03 -6.68
N VAL A 307 9.67 -8.84 -6.27
CA VAL A 307 9.64 -7.65 -7.14
C VAL A 307 11.06 -7.15 -7.41
N ARG A 308 11.97 -7.27 -6.44
CA ARG A 308 13.40 -6.92 -6.62
C ARG A 308 14.07 -7.81 -7.66
N GLU A 309 13.92 -9.13 -7.54
CA GLU A 309 14.54 -10.07 -8.50
C GLU A 309 13.93 -9.98 -9.89
N LEU A 310 12.61 -9.81 -9.98
CA LEU A 310 11.89 -9.54 -11.23
C LEU A 310 12.48 -8.32 -11.98
N ILE A 311 12.77 -7.22 -11.28
CA ILE A 311 13.40 -6.02 -11.86
C ILE A 311 14.86 -6.30 -12.27
N ASN A 312 15.63 -7.02 -11.43
CA ASN A 312 17.01 -7.39 -11.71
C ASN A 312 17.13 -8.29 -12.95
N ASP A 313 16.26 -9.29 -13.08
CA ASP A 313 16.22 -10.22 -14.20
C ASP A 313 15.82 -9.53 -15.50
N PHE A 314 14.80 -8.67 -15.48
CA PHE A 314 14.44 -7.86 -16.63
C PHE A 314 15.60 -6.96 -17.09
N TYR A 315 16.27 -6.29 -16.15
CA TYR A 315 17.42 -5.45 -16.49
C TYR A 315 18.60 -6.29 -17.00
N SER A 316 18.82 -7.49 -16.46
CA SER A 316 19.88 -8.43 -16.89
C SER A 316 19.53 -9.22 -18.15
N SER A 317 18.37 -8.97 -18.76
CA SER A 317 17.82 -9.67 -19.94
C SER A 317 17.48 -11.16 -19.71
N HIS A 318 17.32 -11.60 -18.46
CA HIS A 318 16.87 -12.95 -18.09
C HIS A 318 15.33 -13.05 -18.14
N TYR A 319 14.74 -12.75 -19.31
CA TYR A 319 13.30 -12.58 -19.44
C TYR A 319 12.47 -13.82 -19.04
N ALA A 320 12.99 -15.04 -19.23
CA ALA A 320 12.29 -16.27 -18.83
C ALA A 320 12.02 -16.34 -17.31
N SER A 321 12.98 -15.88 -16.49
CA SER A 321 12.88 -15.82 -15.03
C SER A 321 12.02 -14.63 -14.60
N CYS A 322 12.21 -13.44 -15.21
CA CYS A 322 11.35 -12.28 -14.99
C CYS A 322 9.86 -12.59 -15.24
N LEU A 323 9.53 -13.31 -16.33
CA LEU A 323 8.16 -13.71 -16.66
C LEU A 323 7.62 -14.80 -15.72
N GLU A 324 8.50 -15.60 -15.10
CA GLU A 324 8.12 -16.55 -14.06
C GLU A 324 7.72 -15.82 -12.76
N TYR A 325 8.53 -14.86 -12.30
CA TYR A 325 8.17 -14.02 -11.16
C TYR A 325 6.85 -13.27 -11.40
N LEU A 326 6.65 -12.69 -12.59
CA LEU A 326 5.35 -12.10 -12.95
C LEU A 326 4.21 -13.13 -12.86
N GLY A 327 4.35 -14.29 -13.52
CA GLY A 327 3.33 -15.34 -13.48
C GLY A 327 2.95 -15.76 -12.06
N ASN A 328 3.95 -15.91 -11.18
CA ASN A 328 3.77 -16.31 -9.78
C ASN A 328 3.11 -15.23 -8.92
N LEU A 329 3.44 -13.94 -9.14
CA LEU A 329 2.84 -12.83 -8.39
C LEU A 329 1.41 -12.51 -8.82
N LYS A 330 1.01 -12.90 -10.04
CA LYS A 330 -0.26 -12.47 -10.66
C LYS A 330 -1.49 -12.75 -9.79
N SER A 331 -1.61 -13.95 -9.22
CA SER A 331 -2.74 -14.34 -8.37
C SER A 331 -2.93 -13.41 -7.18
N ASN A 332 -1.84 -13.08 -6.47
CA ASN A 332 -1.88 -12.24 -5.29
C ASN A 332 -2.06 -10.75 -5.63
N LEU A 333 -1.55 -10.28 -6.79
CA LEU A 333 -1.82 -8.91 -7.27
C LEU A 333 -3.27 -8.71 -7.73
N MET A 334 -3.93 -9.75 -8.25
CA MET A 334 -5.37 -9.72 -8.56
C MET A 334 -6.25 -9.64 -7.29
N LEU A 335 -5.68 -9.78 -6.10
CA LEU A 335 -6.36 -9.65 -4.81
C LEU A 335 -6.09 -8.31 -4.09
N ASP A 336 -5.27 -7.42 -4.67
CA ASP A 336 -5.01 -6.09 -4.12
C ASP A 336 -5.94 -5.02 -4.74
N ILE A 337 -6.50 -4.19 -3.86
CA ILE A 337 -7.58 -3.24 -4.16
C ILE A 337 -7.21 -2.15 -5.17
N HIS A 338 -5.93 -1.75 -5.26
CA HIS A 338 -5.50 -0.63 -6.11
C HIS A 338 -4.81 -1.08 -7.40
N ILE A 339 -4.16 -2.25 -7.41
CA ILE A 339 -3.47 -2.72 -8.62
C ILE A 339 -4.32 -3.68 -9.48
N HIS A 340 -5.40 -4.28 -8.96
CA HIS A 340 -6.28 -5.21 -9.68
C HIS A 340 -6.63 -4.75 -11.11
N ASP A 341 -7.21 -3.55 -11.25
CA ASP A 341 -7.62 -2.95 -12.53
C ASP A 341 -6.47 -2.57 -13.48
N HIS A 342 -5.23 -2.87 -13.09
CA HIS A 342 -4.00 -2.52 -13.77
C HIS A 342 -3.09 -3.73 -14.06
N VAL A 343 -3.30 -4.88 -13.40
CA VAL A 343 -2.44 -6.07 -13.53
C VAL A 343 -2.22 -6.46 -14.99
N GLU A 344 -3.29 -6.72 -15.74
CA GLU A 344 -3.16 -7.15 -17.15
C GLU A 344 -2.43 -6.10 -18.00
N THR A 345 -2.80 -4.82 -17.87
CA THR A 345 -2.18 -3.72 -18.64
C THR A 345 -0.70 -3.54 -18.32
N LEU A 346 -0.30 -3.69 -17.05
CA LEU A 346 1.11 -3.63 -16.64
C LEU A 346 1.89 -4.84 -17.17
N TYR A 347 1.30 -6.04 -17.11
CA TYR A 347 1.92 -7.28 -17.55
C TYR A 347 2.15 -7.28 -19.07
N ASP A 348 1.15 -6.87 -19.85
CA ASP A 348 1.25 -6.72 -21.31
C ASP A 348 2.34 -5.72 -21.70
N GLN A 349 2.44 -4.58 -21.00
CA GLN A 349 3.49 -3.58 -21.23
C GLN A 349 4.89 -4.11 -20.91
N ILE A 350 5.06 -4.83 -19.79
CA ILE A 350 6.34 -5.43 -19.42
C ILE A 350 6.75 -6.50 -20.43
N ARG A 351 5.82 -7.39 -20.81
CA ARG A 351 6.07 -8.45 -21.80
C ARG A 351 6.42 -7.87 -23.18
N SER A 352 5.65 -6.90 -23.66
CA SER A 352 5.94 -6.18 -24.92
C SER A 352 7.35 -5.57 -24.93
N LYS A 353 7.75 -4.91 -23.82
CA LYS A 353 9.09 -4.31 -23.71
C LYS A 353 10.22 -5.33 -23.57
N ALA A 354 9.95 -6.49 -22.98
CA ALA A 354 10.90 -7.61 -22.98
C ALA A 354 11.09 -8.15 -24.41
N LEU A 355 10.01 -8.36 -25.18
CA LEU A 355 10.08 -8.78 -26.59
C LEU A 355 10.92 -7.80 -27.43
N ILE A 356 10.61 -6.49 -27.35
CA ILE A 356 11.34 -5.44 -28.08
C ILE A 356 12.84 -5.46 -27.70
N GLN A 357 13.18 -5.43 -26.40
CA GLN A 357 14.58 -5.43 -25.96
C GLN A 357 15.32 -6.73 -26.28
N TYR A 358 14.62 -7.87 -26.32
CA TYR A 358 15.20 -9.14 -26.76
C TYR A 358 15.54 -9.12 -28.25
N THR A 359 14.67 -8.57 -29.10
CA THR A 359 14.94 -8.49 -30.56
C THR A 359 15.99 -7.45 -30.95
N HIS A 360 16.05 -6.30 -30.28
CA HIS A 360 16.89 -5.16 -30.68
C HIS A 360 18.39 -5.46 -30.92
N PRO A 361 19.11 -6.30 -30.14
CA PRO A 361 20.52 -6.59 -30.40
C PRO A 361 20.76 -7.58 -31.56
N PHE A 362 19.72 -8.21 -32.12
CA PHE A 362 19.87 -9.29 -33.10
C PHE A 362 19.37 -8.92 -34.50
N VAL A 363 20.18 -9.25 -35.51
CA VAL A 363 19.77 -9.20 -36.93
C VAL A 363 19.00 -10.46 -37.34
N SER A 364 19.26 -11.59 -36.66
CA SER A 364 18.47 -12.82 -36.79
C SER A 364 18.22 -13.48 -35.44
N VAL A 365 17.00 -14.01 -35.25
CA VAL A 365 16.50 -14.59 -34.00
C VAL A 365 15.87 -15.95 -34.30
N ASP A 366 16.27 -16.98 -33.57
CA ASP A 366 15.59 -18.28 -33.62
C ASP A 366 14.26 -18.20 -32.86
N MET A 367 13.16 -18.28 -33.60
CA MET A 367 11.79 -18.23 -33.09
C MET A 367 11.49 -19.32 -32.06
N ARG A 368 12.18 -20.47 -32.08
CA ARG A 368 12.01 -21.53 -31.08
C ARG A 368 12.66 -21.15 -29.76
N MET A 369 13.93 -20.72 -29.80
CA MET A 369 14.64 -20.24 -28.60
C MET A 369 13.92 -19.04 -27.97
N MET A 370 13.37 -18.15 -28.79
CA MET A 370 12.59 -17.02 -28.30
C MET A 370 11.24 -17.46 -27.72
N ALA A 371 10.52 -18.39 -28.35
CA ALA A 371 9.25 -18.91 -27.83
C ALA A 371 9.44 -19.61 -26.47
N ASP A 372 10.49 -20.43 -26.33
CA ASP A 372 10.88 -21.08 -25.09
C ASP A 372 11.22 -20.05 -23.99
N ALA A 373 12.03 -19.04 -24.32
CA ALA A 373 12.40 -17.97 -23.40
C ALA A 373 11.21 -17.09 -22.95
N PHE A 374 10.20 -16.94 -23.79
CA PHE A 374 8.96 -16.21 -23.49
C PHE A 374 7.81 -17.10 -23.02
N LYS A 375 8.09 -18.39 -22.76
CA LYS A 375 7.14 -19.42 -22.28
C LYS A 375 5.84 -19.47 -23.10
N THR A 376 5.95 -19.40 -24.41
CA THR A 376 4.84 -19.40 -25.37
C THR A 376 5.10 -20.39 -26.50
N SER A 377 4.12 -20.60 -27.38
CA SER A 377 4.33 -21.37 -28.62
C SER A 377 4.88 -20.46 -29.72
N VAL A 378 5.55 -21.03 -30.72
CA VAL A 378 6.04 -20.26 -31.89
C VAL A 378 4.90 -19.47 -32.57
N ALA A 379 3.75 -20.10 -32.79
CA ALA A 379 2.57 -19.43 -33.37
C ALA A 379 1.98 -18.33 -32.45
N GLY A 380 2.11 -18.47 -31.13
CA GLY A 380 1.77 -17.42 -30.17
C GLY A 380 2.72 -16.23 -30.29
N LEU A 381 4.02 -16.50 -30.29
CA LEU A 381 5.07 -15.50 -30.46
C LEU A 381 4.97 -14.75 -31.79
N GLU A 382 4.69 -15.46 -32.90
CA GLU A 382 4.48 -14.86 -34.22
C GLU A 382 3.37 -13.80 -34.17
N LYS A 383 2.23 -14.11 -33.54
CA LYS A 383 1.10 -13.19 -33.37
C LYS A 383 1.43 -12.01 -32.45
N GLU A 384 2.18 -12.25 -31.37
CA GLU A 384 2.65 -11.18 -30.47
C GLU A 384 3.59 -10.20 -31.21
N LEU A 385 4.55 -10.73 -31.98
CA LEU A 385 5.48 -9.92 -32.78
C LEU A 385 4.76 -9.18 -33.93
N GLU A 386 3.82 -9.81 -34.62
CA GLU A 386 3.00 -9.18 -35.66
C GLU A 386 2.27 -7.94 -35.13
N SER A 387 1.70 -8.00 -33.92
CA SER A 387 1.09 -6.83 -33.26
C SER A 387 2.13 -5.72 -33.02
N LEU A 388 3.29 -6.05 -32.45
CA LEU A 388 4.35 -5.06 -32.14
C LEU A 388 4.96 -4.41 -33.38
N ILE A 389 4.98 -5.11 -34.51
CA ILE A 389 5.42 -4.58 -35.81
C ILE A 389 4.34 -3.66 -36.40
N THR A 390 3.07 -4.06 -36.31
CA THR A 390 1.92 -3.25 -36.77
C THR A 390 1.85 -1.93 -36.01
N ASP A 391 2.13 -1.96 -34.70
CA ASP A 391 2.23 -0.78 -33.83
C ASP A 391 3.55 0.00 -33.98
N ASN A 392 4.40 -0.36 -34.95
CA ASN A 392 5.69 0.25 -35.27
C ASN A 392 6.71 0.25 -34.11
N GLN A 393 6.54 -0.62 -33.12
CA GLN A 393 7.48 -0.76 -31.99
C GLN A 393 8.68 -1.67 -32.32
N ILE A 394 8.55 -2.55 -33.32
CA ILE A 394 9.64 -3.34 -33.90
C ILE A 394 9.72 -3.01 -35.40
N GLN A 395 10.83 -2.42 -35.84
CA GLN A 395 10.96 -1.90 -37.21
C GLN A 395 11.59 -2.89 -38.22
N ASN A 396 12.22 -3.96 -37.75
CA ASN A 396 12.78 -5.02 -38.61
C ASN A 396 12.64 -6.37 -37.92
N LEU A 397 11.96 -7.32 -38.57
CA LEU A 397 12.17 -8.74 -38.27
C LEU A 397 13.39 -9.26 -39.03
N PRO A 398 14.09 -10.26 -38.46
CA PRO A 398 14.90 -11.19 -39.22
C PRO A 398 14.15 -11.70 -40.45
N LYS A 399 14.81 -11.72 -41.61
CA LYS A 399 14.37 -12.55 -42.72
C LYS A 399 14.84 -13.99 -42.46
N HIS A 400 13.95 -14.95 -42.69
CA HIS A 400 14.19 -16.39 -42.56
C HIS A 400 15.44 -16.86 -43.32
#